data_AF-A0A1S2PAG6-F1
#
_entry.id   AF-A0A1S2PAG6-F1
#
_cell.length_a   1.000
_cell.length_b   1.000
_cell.length_c   1.000
_cell.angle_alpha   90.00
_cell.angle_beta   90.00
_cell.angle_gamma   90.00
#
_symmetry.space_group_name_H-M   'P 1'
#
loop_
_entity.id
_entity.type
_entity.pdbx_description
1 polymer ?
#
loop_
_entity_poly.entity_id
_entity_poly.type
_entity_poly.pdbx_seq_one_letter_code
_entity_poly.pdbx_strand_id
1 'polypeptide(L)'
;MQTELIRQDGARFPALWLRDNCPCGACQIPGSGQKLFDLADLAPDIVIAQAEDDADGVRIVFAPDGHRSHFTHTWLDTHRPGTAPPYDDRAEDAKALWTAADLDALPSGAWPSFADDPAERARCLDALLTQGFVVLHGVPVADRAVLDVARAFGYVRETNYGEMFEVRVEENPANLAFTSRQILPHTDNPYRDPVPTIQLLHCLANAAQGGDSGLVDGFHAAATLRREQPDAFDVLTRTPVTFRYADSGADLSTTAPLIGLDPLGWIRQIRFNNRSMRPITLEPDRIAAFYQAYRVFSELLYRPAARIGFRLEPGDCVIFDNTRILHARSAFTADGARHLQGCYADLDAAASELAVLRRALGIVAELEQLFTDQGAGEYLGEPVTQAEHMLQTAAHAEAAGAPDALVAAALLHDIGHFTGGISGHQLMNGTDNRHSHTGADRLAAWFPKDVTEPVRLHVAAKRYLCAVEPGYLQRLSPASLYTLNVQGGPMSDAEADRFAALPHAEQAVALRRWDEAAKDPRATVPAFAHYRPLLARLLRT
;
A
#
# COMPACT_ATOMS: atom_id res chain seq x y z
N MET A 1 4.00 -13.65 -41.60
CA MET A 1 3.10 -13.42 -40.47
C MET A 1 3.44 -14.44 -39.40
N GLN A 2 3.57 -14.02 -38.15
CA GLN A 2 4.03 -14.85 -37.03
C GLN A 2 2.88 -15.02 -36.03
N THR A 3 2.75 -16.21 -35.43
CA THR A 3 1.75 -16.45 -34.38
C THR A 3 2.19 -15.96 -33.00
N GLU A 4 3.43 -15.50 -32.90
CA GLU A 4 4.05 -15.00 -31.68
C GLU A 4 5.22 -14.06 -32.01
N LEU A 5 5.53 -13.15 -31.10
CA LEU A 5 6.78 -12.39 -31.08
C LEU A 5 7.83 -13.23 -30.36
N ILE A 6 9.01 -13.37 -30.98
CA ILE A 6 10.17 -14.01 -30.37
C ILE A 6 11.25 -12.95 -30.19
N ARG A 7 11.60 -12.64 -28.93
CA ARG A 7 12.68 -11.69 -28.61
C ARG A 7 14.05 -12.38 -28.67
N GLN A 8 15.12 -11.57 -28.72
CA GLN A 8 16.50 -12.06 -28.82
C GLN A 8 16.91 -12.97 -27.65
N ASP A 9 16.33 -12.77 -26.48
CA ASP A 9 16.55 -13.57 -25.27
C ASP A 9 15.72 -14.87 -25.22
N GLY A 10 15.02 -15.20 -26.33
CA GLY A 10 14.18 -16.37 -26.46
C GLY A 10 12.80 -16.26 -25.81
N ALA A 11 12.42 -15.10 -25.25
CA ALA A 11 11.06 -14.88 -24.76
C ALA A 11 10.03 -14.95 -25.90
N ARG A 12 8.93 -15.65 -25.68
CA ARG A 12 7.86 -15.89 -26.66
C ARG A 12 6.56 -15.25 -26.18
N PHE A 13 5.95 -14.42 -27.01
CA PHE A 13 4.71 -13.71 -26.70
C PHE A 13 3.65 -14.03 -27.76
N PRO A 14 2.56 -14.74 -27.41
CA PRO A 14 1.51 -15.08 -28.38
C PRO A 14 0.86 -13.83 -28.99
N ALA A 15 0.59 -13.85 -30.30
CA ALA A 15 0.04 -12.70 -31.03
C ALA A 15 -1.32 -12.26 -30.48
N LEU A 16 -2.24 -13.21 -30.25
CA LEU A 16 -3.55 -12.92 -29.68
C LEU A 16 -3.43 -12.31 -28.28
N TRP A 17 -2.52 -12.82 -27.45
CA TRP A 17 -2.27 -12.28 -26.11
C TRP A 17 -1.74 -10.84 -26.17
N LEU A 18 -0.79 -10.54 -27.06
CA LEU A 18 -0.31 -9.17 -27.26
C LEU A 18 -1.45 -8.26 -27.71
N ARG A 19 -2.26 -8.69 -28.69
CA ARG A 19 -3.37 -7.88 -29.22
C ARG A 19 -4.45 -7.60 -28.17
N ASP A 20 -4.76 -8.59 -27.34
CA ASP A 20 -5.71 -8.49 -26.23
C ASP A 20 -5.19 -7.56 -25.11
N ASN A 21 -3.87 -7.39 -24.98
CA ASN A 21 -3.22 -6.54 -23.98
C ASN A 21 -2.58 -5.28 -24.58
N CYS A 22 -3.06 -4.82 -25.74
CA CYS A 22 -2.56 -3.61 -26.38
C CYS A 22 -2.67 -2.39 -25.44
N PRO A 23 -1.57 -1.66 -25.17
CA PRO A 23 -1.59 -0.58 -24.19
C PRO A 23 -2.10 0.76 -24.73
N CYS A 24 -2.55 0.83 -25.99
CA CYS A 24 -2.93 2.10 -26.62
C CYS A 24 -4.28 2.63 -26.08
N GLY A 25 -4.48 3.94 -26.15
CA GLY A 25 -5.70 4.60 -25.66
C GLY A 25 -7.00 4.22 -26.41
N ALA A 26 -6.90 3.51 -27.54
CA ALA A 26 -8.06 2.96 -28.24
C ALA A 26 -8.45 1.56 -27.72
N CYS A 27 -7.51 0.86 -27.07
CA CYS A 27 -7.69 -0.50 -26.55
C CYS A 27 -7.95 -0.52 -25.05
N GLN A 28 -7.42 0.46 -24.33
CA GLN A 28 -7.62 0.61 -22.89
C GLN A 28 -7.78 2.07 -22.48
N ILE A 29 -8.52 2.31 -21.39
CA ILE A 29 -8.63 3.64 -20.79
C ILE A 29 -7.28 4.00 -20.13
N PRO A 30 -6.63 5.13 -20.51
CA PRO A 30 -5.42 5.58 -19.85
C PRO A 30 -5.62 5.74 -18.34
N GLY A 31 -4.70 5.20 -17.55
CA GLY A 31 -4.73 5.26 -16.09
C GLY A 31 -5.42 4.08 -15.42
N SER A 32 -6.62 3.69 -15.85
CA SER A 32 -7.34 2.55 -15.22
C SER A 32 -6.98 1.19 -15.82
N GLY A 33 -6.49 1.15 -17.06
CA GLY A 33 -6.16 -0.09 -17.77
C GLY A 33 -7.40 -0.92 -18.17
N GLN A 34 -8.61 -0.38 -17.99
CA GLN A 34 -9.83 -1.08 -18.40
C GLN A 34 -9.88 -1.20 -19.93
N LYS A 35 -10.10 -2.43 -20.41
CA LYS A 35 -10.21 -2.74 -21.84
C LYS A 35 -11.47 -2.12 -22.45
N LEU A 36 -11.34 -1.60 -23.66
CA LEU A 36 -12.41 -0.92 -24.40
C LEU A 36 -13.08 -1.81 -25.46
N PHE A 37 -12.71 -3.08 -25.52
CA PHE A 37 -13.24 -4.09 -26.45
C PHE A 37 -13.32 -5.45 -25.75
N ASP A 38 -14.15 -6.35 -26.28
CA ASP A 38 -14.25 -7.73 -25.81
C ASP A 38 -13.31 -8.64 -26.64
N LEU A 39 -12.80 -9.71 -26.04
CA LEU A 39 -11.98 -10.69 -26.77
C LEU A 39 -12.74 -11.27 -27.98
N ALA A 40 -14.06 -11.41 -27.89
CA ALA A 40 -14.91 -11.88 -28.98
C ALA A 40 -14.95 -10.94 -30.19
N ASP A 41 -14.54 -9.67 -30.03
CA ASP A 41 -14.41 -8.72 -31.13
C ASP A 41 -13.12 -8.93 -31.94
N LEU A 42 -12.15 -9.67 -31.39
CA LEU A 42 -10.90 -9.99 -32.07
C LEU A 42 -11.06 -11.19 -33.00
N ALA A 43 -10.38 -11.15 -34.14
CA ALA A 43 -10.31 -12.31 -35.03
C ALA A 43 -9.62 -13.50 -34.31
N PRO A 44 -10.10 -14.74 -34.49
CA PRO A 44 -9.51 -15.90 -33.80
C PRO A 44 -8.11 -16.27 -34.33
N ASP A 45 -7.77 -15.80 -35.53
CA ASP A 45 -6.52 -16.06 -36.24
C ASP A 45 -5.58 -14.84 -36.25
N ILE A 46 -5.64 -14.01 -35.20
CA ILE A 46 -4.73 -12.87 -35.04
C ILE A 46 -3.27 -13.31 -35.13
N VAL A 47 -2.53 -12.66 -36.02
CA VAL A 47 -1.10 -12.85 -36.24
C VAL A 47 -0.35 -11.52 -36.23
N ILE A 48 0.94 -11.58 -36.00
CA ILE A 48 1.86 -10.46 -36.17
C ILE A 48 2.22 -10.37 -37.65
N ALA A 49 1.77 -9.30 -38.31
CA ALA A 49 2.15 -8.99 -39.68
C ALA A 49 3.57 -8.41 -39.75
N GLN A 50 3.90 -7.51 -38.82
CA GLN A 50 5.21 -6.85 -38.71
C GLN A 50 5.57 -6.61 -37.24
N ALA A 51 6.85 -6.73 -36.90
CA ALA A 51 7.39 -6.35 -35.61
C ALA A 51 8.74 -5.63 -35.81
N GLU A 52 8.90 -4.47 -35.19
CA GLU A 52 10.11 -3.64 -35.25
C GLU A 52 10.51 -3.25 -33.83
N ASP A 53 11.76 -3.53 -33.47
CA ASP A 53 12.36 -3.18 -32.18
C ASP A 53 12.97 -1.76 -32.30
N ASP A 54 12.72 -0.90 -31.32
CA ASP A 54 13.25 0.45 -31.22
C ASP A 54 13.93 0.69 -29.86
N ALA A 55 14.33 1.92 -29.54
CA ALA A 55 15.05 2.19 -28.29
C ALA A 55 14.19 1.99 -27.03
N ASP A 56 12.86 2.12 -27.15
CA ASP A 56 11.93 2.14 -26.03
C ASP A 56 11.14 0.82 -25.91
N GLY A 57 10.98 0.08 -27.02
CA GLY A 57 10.22 -1.15 -27.05
C GLY A 57 10.04 -1.78 -28.43
N VAL A 58 8.94 -2.50 -28.60
CA VAL A 58 8.61 -3.23 -29.84
C VAL A 58 7.30 -2.72 -30.42
N ARG A 59 7.36 -2.21 -31.65
CA ARG A 59 6.19 -1.84 -32.46
C ARG A 59 5.68 -3.05 -33.22
N ILE A 60 4.39 -3.33 -33.10
CA ILE A 60 3.75 -4.50 -33.69
C ILE A 60 2.57 -4.05 -34.55
N VAL A 61 2.48 -4.63 -35.75
CA VAL A 61 1.29 -4.53 -36.63
C VAL A 61 0.61 -5.89 -36.66
N PHE A 62 -0.66 -5.94 -36.29
CA PHE A 62 -1.48 -7.16 -36.29
C PHE A 62 -2.23 -7.32 -37.62
N ALA A 63 -2.53 -8.57 -37.97
CA ALA A 63 -3.47 -8.93 -39.03
C ALA A 63 -4.51 -9.91 -38.47
N PRO A 64 -5.77 -9.87 -38.97
CA PRO A 64 -6.22 -9.11 -40.14
C PRO A 64 -6.64 -7.65 -39.88
N ASP A 65 -6.75 -7.22 -38.62
CA ASP A 65 -7.32 -5.90 -38.29
C ASP A 65 -6.41 -4.69 -38.61
N GLY A 66 -5.13 -4.93 -38.90
CA GLY A 66 -4.16 -3.87 -39.20
C GLY A 66 -3.78 -3.01 -37.99
N HIS A 67 -4.19 -3.41 -36.77
CA HIS A 67 -3.99 -2.64 -35.56
C HIS A 67 -2.51 -2.49 -35.25
N ARG A 68 -2.11 -1.32 -34.72
CA ARG A 68 -0.73 -1.00 -34.39
C ARG A 68 -0.58 -0.76 -32.91
N SER A 69 0.36 -1.46 -32.29
CA SER A 69 0.64 -1.37 -30.86
C SER A 69 2.12 -1.14 -30.63
N HIS A 70 2.45 -0.53 -29.50
CA HIS A 70 3.82 -0.36 -29.04
C HIS A 70 3.91 -0.87 -27.60
N PHE A 71 4.76 -1.84 -27.35
CA PHE A 71 4.99 -2.41 -26.02
C PHE A 71 6.40 -2.05 -25.57
N THR A 72 6.53 -1.39 -24.42
CA THR A 72 7.86 -1.04 -23.89
C THR A 72 8.63 -2.30 -23.49
N HIS A 73 9.97 -2.25 -23.52
CA HIS A 73 10.78 -3.37 -23.06
C HIS A 73 10.45 -3.75 -21.61
N THR A 74 10.32 -2.76 -20.73
CA THR A 74 9.90 -2.96 -19.33
C THR A 74 8.58 -3.71 -19.25
N TRP A 75 7.57 -3.33 -20.05
CA TRP A 75 6.28 -4.01 -20.01
C TRP A 75 6.40 -5.47 -20.47
N LEU A 76 7.17 -5.74 -21.54
CA LEU A 76 7.40 -7.09 -22.03
C LEU A 76 8.18 -7.96 -21.03
N ASP A 77 9.15 -7.37 -20.32
CA ASP A 77 9.93 -8.06 -19.30
C ASP A 77 9.07 -8.39 -18.07
N THR A 78 8.26 -7.43 -17.61
CA THR A 78 7.34 -7.61 -16.47
C THR A 78 6.26 -8.65 -16.75
N HIS A 79 5.75 -8.71 -17.98
CA HIS A 79 4.63 -9.59 -18.37
C HIS A 79 5.07 -10.78 -19.20
N ARG A 80 6.33 -11.22 -19.05
CA ARG A 80 6.89 -12.34 -19.82
C ARG A 80 6.06 -13.62 -19.59
N PRO A 81 5.49 -14.23 -20.64
CA PRO A 81 4.69 -15.45 -20.48
C PRO A 81 5.52 -16.60 -19.92
N GLY A 82 4.95 -17.32 -18.95
CA GLY A 82 5.55 -18.51 -18.35
C GLY A 82 6.60 -18.25 -17.26
N THR A 83 6.89 -17.00 -16.90
CA THR A 83 7.85 -16.70 -15.81
C THR A 83 7.21 -16.41 -14.46
N ALA A 84 5.94 -16.00 -14.43
CA ALA A 84 5.19 -15.79 -13.19
C ALA A 84 3.84 -16.52 -13.30
N PRO A 85 3.59 -17.58 -12.49
CA PRO A 85 2.25 -18.15 -12.40
C PRO A 85 1.26 -17.13 -11.80
N PRO A 86 -0.05 -17.34 -11.97
CA PRO A 86 -1.04 -16.62 -11.17
C PRO A 86 -0.68 -16.74 -9.69
N TYR A 87 -0.90 -15.69 -8.93
CA TYR A 87 -0.66 -15.67 -7.49
C TYR A 87 -1.95 -15.26 -6.78
N ASP A 88 -2.06 -15.61 -5.51
CA ASP A 88 -3.08 -15.07 -4.62
C ASP A 88 -2.44 -14.69 -3.30
N ASP A 89 -2.37 -13.39 -3.03
CA ASP A 89 -1.70 -12.84 -1.85
C ASP A 89 -2.35 -13.26 -0.52
N ARG A 90 -3.45 -14.02 -0.55
CA ARG A 90 -4.12 -14.59 0.64
C ARG A 90 -3.71 -16.02 0.93
N ALA A 91 -3.15 -16.73 -0.05
CA ALA A 91 -2.70 -18.10 0.09
C ALA A 91 -1.37 -18.19 0.86
N GLU A 92 -1.10 -19.37 1.44
CA GLU A 92 0.03 -19.62 2.34
C GLU A 92 1.42 -19.36 1.74
N ASP A 93 1.57 -19.45 0.42
CA ASP A 93 2.84 -19.21 -0.29
C ASP A 93 3.25 -17.73 -0.29
N ALA A 94 2.29 -16.83 -0.10
CA ALA A 94 2.52 -15.41 0.12
C ALA A 94 2.66 -15.04 1.61
N LYS A 95 2.66 -16.00 2.54
CA LYS A 95 2.66 -15.76 3.99
C LYS A 95 3.95 -16.20 4.69
N ALA A 96 4.29 -15.50 5.77
CA ALA A 96 5.28 -15.95 6.74
C ALA A 96 4.59 -16.80 7.81
N LEU A 97 4.63 -18.14 7.66
CA LEU A 97 4.04 -19.08 8.62
C LEU A 97 4.87 -19.15 9.91
N TRP A 98 4.21 -19.24 11.07
CA TRP A 98 4.90 -19.18 12.37
C TRP A 98 4.33 -20.10 13.45
N THR A 99 5.20 -20.43 14.41
CA THR A 99 4.86 -20.90 15.76
C THR A 99 5.19 -19.83 16.79
N ALA A 100 4.83 -20.04 18.06
CA ALA A 100 5.13 -19.06 19.11
C ALA A 100 6.64 -18.87 19.32
N ALA A 101 7.47 -19.87 18.98
CA ALA A 101 8.92 -19.80 19.12
C ALA A 101 9.61 -19.01 18.00
N ASP A 102 8.92 -18.78 16.87
CA ASP A 102 9.48 -18.07 15.72
C ASP A 102 9.32 -16.54 15.83
N LEU A 103 8.57 -16.06 16.82
CA LEU A 103 8.29 -14.64 17.03
C LEU A 103 9.10 -14.12 18.21
N ASP A 104 10.13 -13.32 17.93
CA ASP A 104 10.92 -12.61 18.95
C ASP A 104 10.08 -11.58 19.72
N ALA A 105 9.16 -10.92 19.02
CA ALA A 105 8.21 -9.96 19.56
C ALA A 105 6.91 -9.98 18.76
N LEU A 106 5.82 -9.51 19.39
CA LEU A 106 4.55 -9.35 18.69
C LEU A 106 4.67 -8.20 17.66
N PRO A 107 4.24 -8.42 16.41
CA PRO A 107 4.09 -7.33 15.45
C PRO A 107 3.16 -6.27 16.05
N SER A 108 3.70 -5.07 16.21
CA SER A 108 3.00 -3.97 16.88
C SER A 108 3.35 -2.61 16.29
N GLY A 109 2.54 -1.60 16.58
CA GLY A 109 2.74 -0.21 16.21
C GLY A 109 1.98 0.75 17.13
N ALA A 110 2.26 2.04 17.06
CA ALA A 110 1.53 3.05 17.81
C ALA A 110 0.40 3.63 16.95
N TRP A 111 -0.82 3.71 17.49
CA TRP A 111 -1.98 4.25 16.77
C TRP A 111 -1.77 5.66 16.19
N PRO A 112 -1.20 6.63 16.93
CA PRO A 112 -0.94 7.97 16.36
C PRO A 112 -0.02 7.90 15.12
N SER A 113 1.03 7.09 15.17
CA SER A 113 1.94 6.91 14.04
C SER A 113 1.30 6.12 12.89
N PHE A 114 0.50 5.09 13.18
CA PHE A 114 -0.26 4.38 12.16
C PHE A 114 -1.26 5.29 11.42
N ALA A 115 -1.88 6.22 12.16
CA ALA A 115 -2.82 7.19 11.62
C ALA A 115 -2.12 8.26 10.75
N ASP A 116 -0.93 8.75 11.14
CA ASP A 116 -0.34 9.92 10.52
C ASP A 116 0.88 9.65 9.61
N ASP A 117 1.59 8.54 9.79
CA ASP A 117 2.81 8.18 9.05
C ASP A 117 2.54 7.04 8.03
N PRO A 118 2.57 7.33 6.71
CA PRO A 118 2.42 6.33 5.66
C PRO A 118 3.38 5.14 5.77
N ALA A 119 4.62 5.34 6.24
CA ALA A 119 5.61 4.28 6.37
C ALA A 119 5.27 3.34 7.53
N GLU A 120 4.87 3.88 8.67
CA GLU A 120 4.44 3.09 9.82
C GLU A 120 3.15 2.32 9.52
N ARG A 121 2.19 2.97 8.84
CA ARG A 121 0.97 2.31 8.38
C ARG A 121 1.28 1.15 7.44
N ALA A 122 2.16 1.36 6.45
CA ALA A 122 2.56 0.32 5.52
C ALA A 122 3.22 -0.87 6.24
N ARG A 123 4.12 -0.60 7.21
CA ARG A 123 4.77 -1.65 8.01
C ARG A 123 3.75 -2.48 8.80
N CYS A 124 2.78 -1.82 9.44
CA CYS A 124 1.74 -2.51 10.22
C CYS A 124 0.80 -3.34 9.34
N LEU A 125 0.39 -2.80 8.17
CA LEU A 125 -0.44 -3.53 7.21
C LEU A 125 0.32 -4.70 6.57
N ASP A 126 1.62 -4.54 6.32
CA ASP A 126 2.47 -5.63 5.84
C ASP A 126 2.55 -6.76 6.87
N ALA A 127 2.73 -6.45 8.16
CA ALA A 127 2.69 -7.45 9.22
C ALA A 127 1.32 -8.16 9.28
N LEU A 128 0.21 -7.41 9.20
CA LEU A 128 -1.14 -7.98 9.12
C LEU A 128 -1.28 -8.94 7.93
N LEU A 129 -0.78 -8.56 6.75
CA LEU A 129 -0.94 -9.35 5.52
C LEU A 129 0.04 -10.52 5.42
N THR A 130 1.24 -10.43 5.99
CA THR A 130 2.28 -11.46 5.88
C THR A 130 2.31 -12.41 7.09
N GLN A 131 2.22 -11.88 8.31
CA GLN A 131 2.21 -12.64 9.57
C GLN A 131 0.79 -12.93 10.06
N GLY A 132 -0.22 -12.23 9.53
CA GLY A 132 -1.63 -12.49 9.83
C GLY A 132 -2.19 -11.66 10.99
N PHE A 133 -1.38 -10.87 11.71
CA PHE A 133 -1.88 -10.00 12.78
C PHE A 133 -0.93 -8.84 13.11
N VAL A 134 -1.47 -7.81 13.77
CA VAL A 134 -0.72 -6.69 14.36
C VAL A 134 -1.46 -6.15 15.59
N VAL A 135 -0.73 -5.65 16.58
CA VAL A 135 -1.29 -4.95 17.75
C VAL A 135 -0.99 -3.46 17.68
N LEU A 136 -2.03 -2.63 17.69
CA LEU A 136 -1.89 -1.17 17.77
C LEU A 136 -2.06 -0.71 19.21
N HIS A 137 -1.09 0.04 19.70
CA HIS A 137 -1.07 0.61 21.05
C HIS A 137 -1.52 2.07 21.06
N GLY A 138 -2.17 2.51 22.14
CA GLY A 138 -2.57 3.90 22.31
C GLY A 138 -3.74 4.34 21.43
N VAL A 139 -4.60 3.39 21.01
CA VAL A 139 -5.92 3.72 20.46
C VAL A 139 -6.73 4.41 21.56
N PRO A 140 -7.48 5.49 21.28
CA PRO A 140 -8.26 6.19 22.30
C PRO A 140 -9.22 5.25 23.02
N VAL A 141 -9.19 5.24 24.35
CA VAL A 141 -10.15 4.51 25.19
C VAL A 141 -11.50 5.23 25.18
N ALA A 142 -12.17 5.15 24.04
CA ALA A 142 -13.44 5.81 23.75
C ALA A 142 -14.37 4.84 23.02
N ASP A 143 -15.67 5.04 23.21
CA ASP A 143 -16.69 4.29 22.50
C ASP A 143 -16.49 4.40 20.98
N ARG A 144 -16.60 3.27 20.28
CA ARG A 144 -16.52 3.17 18.81
C ARG A 144 -15.15 3.46 18.18
N ALA A 145 -14.10 3.70 18.97
CA ALA A 145 -12.74 3.96 18.45
C ALA A 145 -12.20 2.81 17.56
N VAL A 146 -12.66 1.57 17.76
CA VAL A 146 -12.32 0.43 16.89
C VAL A 146 -12.76 0.65 15.43
N LEU A 147 -13.82 1.42 15.20
CA LEU A 147 -14.30 1.74 13.85
C LEU A 147 -13.36 2.73 13.16
N ASP A 148 -12.74 3.64 13.90
CA ASP A 148 -11.76 4.58 13.35
C ASP A 148 -10.51 3.83 12.91
N VAL A 149 -10.10 2.81 13.67
CA VAL A 149 -9.01 1.90 13.29
C VAL A 149 -9.32 1.17 11.98
N ALA A 150 -10.50 0.58 11.86
CA ALA A 150 -10.91 -0.10 10.62
C ALA A 150 -10.97 0.85 9.42
N ARG A 151 -11.46 2.08 9.61
CA ARG A 151 -11.55 3.10 8.56
C ARG A 151 -10.19 3.68 8.13
N ALA A 152 -9.16 3.54 8.94
CA ALA A 152 -7.81 4.00 8.60
C ALA A 152 -7.12 3.16 7.52
N PHE A 153 -7.60 1.95 7.23
CA PHE A 153 -7.06 1.09 6.17
C PHE A 153 -8.12 0.46 5.26
N GLY A 154 -9.41 0.65 5.53
CA GLY A 154 -10.46 0.03 4.74
C GLY A 154 -11.86 0.37 5.21
N TYR A 155 -12.75 -0.61 5.12
CA TYR A 155 -14.17 -0.44 5.41
C TYR A 155 -14.62 -1.43 6.48
N VAL A 156 -15.54 -0.98 7.33
CA VAL A 156 -16.19 -1.84 8.32
C VAL A 156 -17.19 -2.73 7.59
N ARG A 157 -17.12 -4.03 7.84
CA ARG A 157 -18.15 -4.97 7.39
C ARG A 157 -19.22 -5.11 8.43
N GLU A 158 -20.32 -4.40 8.20
CA GLU A 158 -21.52 -4.50 9.01
C GLU A 158 -22.12 -5.92 8.97
N THR A 159 -22.64 -6.37 10.11
CA THR A 159 -23.28 -7.68 10.26
C THR A 159 -24.62 -7.55 11.00
N ASN A 160 -25.32 -8.66 11.27
CA ASN A 160 -26.49 -8.61 12.15
C ASN A 160 -26.15 -8.22 13.60
N TYR A 161 -24.87 -8.14 13.98
CA TYR A 161 -24.42 -7.55 15.25
C TYR A 161 -24.24 -6.02 15.18
N GLY A 162 -24.42 -5.41 13.99
CA GLY A 162 -24.12 -4.00 13.70
C GLY A 162 -22.71 -3.80 13.10
N GLU A 163 -22.27 -2.54 13.06
CA GLU A 163 -20.91 -2.15 12.68
C GLU A 163 -19.86 -2.63 13.70
N MET A 164 -20.25 -2.73 14.97
CA MET A 164 -19.41 -3.21 16.07
C MET A 164 -20.23 -4.07 17.03
N PHE A 165 -19.54 -4.88 17.82
CA PHE A 165 -20.13 -5.65 18.91
C PHE A 165 -19.35 -5.45 20.20
N GLU A 166 -20.09 -5.51 21.31
CA GLU A 166 -19.54 -5.41 22.66
C GLU A 166 -19.08 -6.79 23.13
N VAL A 167 -17.94 -6.87 23.81
CA VAL A 167 -17.48 -8.09 24.51
C VAL A 167 -17.24 -7.75 25.98
N ARG A 168 -18.27 -8.02 26.80
CA ARG A 168 -18.27 -7.82 28.25
C ARG A 168 -18.38 -9.16 28.96
N VAL A 169 -17.74 -9.31 30.11
CA VAL A 169 -18.00 -10.45 30.99
C VAL A 169 -19.29 -10.14 31.76
N GLU A 170 -20.35 -10.89 31.49
CA GLU A 170 -21.67 -10.72 32.12
C GLU A 170 -21.98 -11.86 33.08
N GLU A 171 -22.74 -11.59 34.15
CA GLU A 171 -23.11 -12.61 35.15
C GLU A 171 -24.08 -13.68 34.60
N ASN A 172 -24.84 -13.40 33.52
CA ASN A 172 -25.79 -14.35 32.88
C ASN A 172 -25.75 -14.31 31.34
N PRO A 173 -24.74 -14.91 30.69
CA PRO A 173 -24.51 -14.76 29.26
C PRO A 173 -25.29 -15.75 28.36
N ALA A 174 -25.80 -15.27 27.22
CA ALA A 174 -26.41 -16.08 26.16
C ALA A 174 -25.38 -16.76 25.21
N ASN A 175 -24.13 -16.29 25.24
CA ASN A 175 -23.03 -16.78 24.40
C ASN A 175 -21.76 -16.96 25.25
N LEU A 176 -21.01 -18.04 25.00
CA LEU A 176 -19.79 -18.38 25.74
C LEU A 176 -18.71 -17.28 25.68
N ALA A 177 -18.70 -16.46 24.63
CA ALA A 177 -17.84 -15.27 24.54
C ALA A 177 -17.96 -14.34 25.77
N PHE A 178 -19.16 -14.30 26.37
CA PHE A 178 -19.53 -13.49 27.52
C PHE A 178 -19.42 -14.25 28.86
N THR A 179 -18.96 -15.51 28.86
CA THR A 179 -18.72 -16.31 30.09
C THR A 179 -17.28 -16.15 30.60
N SER A 180 -17.01 -16.60 31.83
CA SER A 180 -15.65 -16.66 32.39
C SER A 180 -14.79 -17.85 31.91
N ARG A 181 -15.36 -18.75 31.09
CA ARG A 181 -14.71 -20.00 30.65
C ARG A 181 -13.64 -19.76 29.58
N GLN A 182 -12.71 -20.70 29.45
CA GLN A 182 -11.73 -20.70 28.35
C GLN A 182 -12.44 -20.74 26.99
N ILE A 183 -11.95 -19.94 26.06
CA ILE A 183 -12.34 -20.00 24.65
C ILE A 183 -11.20 -20.66 23.90
N LEU A 184 -11.46 -21.86 23.35
CA LEU A 184 -10.49 -22.59 22.53
C LEU A 184 -10.25 -21.87 21.18
N PRO A 185 -9.05 -22.06 20.57
CA PRO A 185 -8.74 -21.52 19.25
C PRO A 185 -9.86 -21.77 18.23
N HIS A 186 -10.32 -20.70 17.58
CA HIS A 186 -11.35 -20.74 16.55
C HIS A 186 -11.21 -19.57 15.57
N THR A 187 -11.81 -19.72 14.39
CA THR A 187 -12.13 -18.60 13.50
C THR A 187 -13.58 -18.15 13.68
N ASP A 188 -13.81 -16.86 13.49
CA ASP A 188 -15.13 -16.26 13.65
C ASP A 188 -15.98 -16.44 12.41
N ASN A 189 -17.27 -16.66 12.65
CA ASN A 189 -18.32 -16.67 11.64
C ASN A 189 -18.06 -17.58 10.42
N PRO A 190 -17.61 -18.85 10.58
CA PRO A 190 -17.41 -19.74 9.43
C PRO A 190 -18.72 -20.12 8.71
N TYR A 191 -19.86 -19.73 9.29
CA TYR A 191 -21.22 -19.82 8.73
C TYR A 191 -21.60 -18.67 7.78
N ARG A 192 -20.68 -17.74 7.49
CA ARG A 192 -20.86 -16.68 6.48
C ARG A 192 -20.09 -16.99 5.21
N ASP A 193 -20.65 -16.59 4.07
CA ASP A 193 -20.00 -16.61 2.76
C ASP A 193 -20.29 -15.30 2.01
N PRO A 194 -19.30 -14.43 1.77
CA PRO A 194 -17.90 -14.56 2.22
C PRO A 194 -17.76 -14.49 3.75
N VAL A 195 -16.76 -15.21 4.27
CA VAL A 195 -16.40 -15.11 5.70
C VAL A 195 -15.86 -13.70 5.99
N PRO A 196 -16.03 -13.21 7.23
CA PRO A 196 -15.25 -12.08 7.67
C PRO A 196 -13.75 -12.29 7.54
N THR A 197 -13.04 -11.47 6.76
CA THR A 197 -11.61 -11.74 6.52
C THR A 197 -10.67 -11.07 7.51
N ILE A 198 -11.03 -9.92 8.09
CA ILE A 198 -10.33 -9.30 9.23
C ILE A 198 -11.27 -9.19 10.43
N GLN A 199 -10.73 -9.42 11.63
CA GLN A 199 -11.35 -9.07 12.91
C GLN A 199 -10.46 -8.10 13.69
N LEU A 200 -11.10 -7.13 14.35
CA LEU A 200 -10.46 -6.18 15.26
C LEU A 200 -11.05 -6.37 16.66
N LEU A 201 -10.21 -6.29 17.69
CA LEU A 201 -10.63 -6.28 19.09
C LEU A 201 -9.86 -5.19 19.85
N HIS A 202 -10.57 -4.12 20.21
CA HIS A 202 -10.04 -2.97 20.94
C HIS A 202 -10.41 -3.05 22.42
N CYS A 203 -9.42 -2.88 23.30
CA CYS A 203 -9.60 -2.96 24.74
C CYS A 203 -9.94 -1.60 25.35
N LEU A 204 -11.11 -1.50 25.99
CA LEU A 204 -11.53 -0.31 26.72
C LEU A 204 -11.28 -0.42 28.22
N ALA A 205 -11.41 -1.62 28.78
CA ALA A 205 -11.10 -1.89 30.17
C ALA A 205 -10.61 -3.33 30.34
N ASN A 206 -9.58 -3.52 31.18
CA ASN A 206 -9.10 -4.85 31.53
C ASN A 206 -8.55 -4.91 32.96
N ALA A 207 -9.46 -5.02 33.93
CA ALA A 207 -9.12 -5.19 35.35
C ALA A 207 -9.13 -6.67 35.80
N ALA A 208 -9.44 -7.61 34.91
CA ALA A 208 -9.55 -9.03 35.25
C ALA A 208 -8.17 -9.72 35.31
N GLN A 209 -8.02 -10.70 36.21
CA GLN A 209 -6.85 -11.59 36.23
C GLN A 209 -7.12 -12.84 35.37
N GLY A 210 -6.11 -13.25 34.59
CA GLY A 210 -6.30 -14.20 33.49
C GLY A 210 -7.03 -13.57 32.31
N GLY A 211 -7.65 -14.40 31.46
CA GLY A 211 -8.35 -13.90 30.27
C GLY A 211 -7.44 -13.39 29.15
N ASP A 212 -6.17 -13.81 29.18
CA ASP A 212 -5.18 -13.47 28.16
C ASP A 212 -5.65 -13.93 26.79
N SER A 213 -5.48 -13.03 25.82
CA SER A 213 -5.70 -13.32 24.41
C SER A 213 -4.68 -14.35 23.95
N GLY A 214 -5.07 -15.17 22.98
CA GLY A 214 -4.12 -16.03 22.30
C GLY A 214 -4.43 -16.15 20.82
N LEU A 215 -3.37 -16.30 20.03
CA LEU A 215 -3.47 -16.50 18.59
C LEU A 215 -2.70 -17.77 18.21
N VAL A 216 -3.18 -18.45 17.18
CA VAL A 216 -2.59 -19.66 16.60
C VAL A 216 -2.63 -19.51 15.08
N ASP A 217 -1.49 -19.71 14.42
CA ASP A 217 -1.42 -19.72 12.97
C ASP A 217 -2.02 -21.01 12.39
N GLY A 218 -3.24 -20.90 11.87
CA GLY A 218 -3.96 -22.02 11.28
C GLY A 218 -3.31 -22.54 9.98
N PHE A 219 -2.62 -21.68 9.24
CA PHE A 219 -1.90 -22.10 8.02
C PHE A 219 -0.67 -22.92 8.40
N HIS A 220 0.11 -22.48 9.39
CA HIS A 220 1.22 -23.29 9.90
C HIS A 220 0.75 -24.67 10.38
N ALA A 221 -0.35 -24.73 11.14
CA ALA A 221 -0.93 -25.99 11.62
C ALA A 221 -1.40 -26.88 10.46
N ALA A 222 -2.03 -26.31 9.44
CA ALA A 222 -2.52 -27.05 8.27
C ALA A 222 -1.36 -27.50 7.34
N ALA A 223 -0.32 -26.70 7.17
CA ALA A 223 0.91 -27.09 6.47
C ALA A 223 1.66 -28.20 7.21
N THR A 224 1.65 -28.16 8.55
CA THR A 224 2.17 -29.24 9.39
C THR A 224 1.34 -30.52 9.23
N LEU A 225 0.01 -30.42 9.19
CA LEU A 225 -0.87 -31.56 8.90
C LEU A 225 -0.58 -32.16 7.52
N ARG A 226 -0.42 -31.33 6.48
CA ARG A 226 -0.06 -31.77 5.13
C ARG A 226 1.25 -32.57 5.10
N ARG A 227 2.24 -32.15 5.89
CA ARG A 227 3.55 -32.80 5.98
C ARG A 227 3.52 -34.08 6.83
N GLU A 228 2.88 -34.05 7.99
CA GLU A 228 2.91 -35.14 8.98
C GLU A 228 1.86 -36.22 8.72
N GLN A 229 0.68 -35.83 8.20
CA GLN A 229 -0.49 -36.69 8.00
C GLN A 229 -1.25 -36.30 6.72
N PRO A 230 -0.68 -36.54 5.51
CA PRO A 230 -1.26 -36.09 4.25
C PRO A 230 -2.68 -36.62 3.99
N ASP A 231 -2.98 -37.86 4.39
CA ASP A 231 -4.33 -38.43 4.26
C ASP A 231 -5.36 -37.65 5.10
N ALA A 232 -4.98 -37.22 6.31
CA ALA A 232 -5.84 -36.40 7.14
C ALA A 232 -6.04 -35.00 6.54
N PHE A 233 -4.99 -34.41 5.96
CA PHE A 233 -5.08 -33.15 5.23
C PHE A 233 -6.03 -33.25 4.03
N ASP A 234 -5.94 -34.31 3.23
CA ASP A 234 -6.84 -34.58 2.10
C ASP A 234 -8.30 -34.73 2.54
N VAL A 235 -8.54 -35.42 3.67
CA VAL A 235 -9.89 -35.52 4.24
C VAL A 235 -10.42 -34.14 4.63
N LEU A 236 -9.62 -33.30 5.28
CA LEU A 236 -10.06 -31.99 5.78
C LEU A 236 -10.20 -30.92 4.70
N THR A 237 -9.53 -31.07 3.57
CA THR A 237 -9.65 -30.16 2.41
C THR A 237 -10.81 -30.51 1.49
N ARG A 238 -11.27 -31.77 1.48
CA ARG A 238 -12.30 -32.26 0.56
C ARG A 238 -13.66 -32.52 1.22
N THR A 239 -13.71 -32.66 2.54
CA THR A 239 -14.96 -32.97 3.24
C THR A 239 -15.79 -31.70 3.43
N PRO A 240 -17.00 -31.60 2.85
CA PRO A 240 -17.87 -30.45 3.07
C PRO A 240 -18.41 -30.45 4.50
N VAL A 241 -18.26 -29.34 5.21
CA VAL A 241 -18.75 -29.13 6.57
C VAL A 241 -19.74 -27.97 6.56
N THR A 242 -20.96 -28.20 7.03
CA THR A 242 -21.94 -27.14 7.20
C THR A 242 -21.72 -26.44 8.54
N PHE A 243 -21.60 -25.12 8.49
CA PHE A 243 -21.64 -24.24 9.65
C PHE A 243 -22.97 -23.49 9.65
N ARG A 244 -23.58 -23.29 10.84
CA ARG A 244 -24.79 -22.49 10.97
C ARG A 244 -24.79 -21.70 12.28
N TYR A 245 -25.33 -20.50 12.20
CA TYR A 245 -25.73 -19.67 13.33
C TYR A 245 -27.19 -19.27 13.13
N ALA A 246 -28.00 -19.35 14.18
CA ALA A 246 -29.39 -18.91 14.12
C ALA A 246 -29.82 -18.30 15.45
N ASP A 247 -30.47 -17.15 15.39
CA ASP A 247 -31.15 -16.49 16.50
C ASP A 247 -32.49 -15.90 16.02
N SER A 248 -33.10 -14.97 16.78
CA SER A 248 -34.35 -14.33 16.39
C SER A 248 -34.22 -13.31 15.24
N GLY A 249 -33.01 -12.83 14.95
CA GLY A 249 -32.73 -11.77 13.97
C GLY A 249 -31.96 -12.23 12.73
N ALA A 250 -31.34 -13.41 12.76
CA ALA A 250 -30.55 -13.96 11.65
C ALA A 250 -30.53 -15.50 11.65
N ASP A 251 -30.51 -16.08 10.45
CA ASP A 251 -30.23 -17.49 10.22
C ASP A 251 -29.22 -17.59 9.07
N LEU A 252 -27.99 -17.98 9.40
CA LEU A 252 -26.83 -17.92 8.52
C LEU A 252 -26.21 -19.31 8.43
N SER A 253 -25.91 -19.76 7.22
CA SER A 253 -25.21 -21.03 7.02
C SER A 253 -24.33 -21.03 5.78
N THR A 254 -23.23 -21.78 5.85
CA THR A 254 -22.30 -22.02 4.75
C THR A 254 -21.83 -23.46 4.81
N THR A 255 -21.60 -24.08 3.65
CA THR A 255 -20.96 -25.40 3.55
C THR A 255 -19.60 -25.25 2.87
N ALA A 256 -18.54 -25.58 3.59
CA ALA A 256 -17.16 -25.45 3.12
C ALA A 256 -16.25 -26.45 3.88
N PRO A 257 -15.07 -26.81 3.35
CA PRO A 257 -14.11 -27.61 4.10
C PRO A 257 -13.53 -26.85 5.29
N LEU A 258 -12.92 -27.59 6.23
CA LEU A 258 -12.18 -26.99 7.35
C LEU A 258 -10.92 -26.26 6.86
N ILE A 259 -10.27 -26.81 5.82
CA ILE A 259 -9.09 -26.23 5.18
C ILE A 259 -9.45 -25.95 3.72
N GLY A 260 -9.63 -24.68 3.36
CA GLY A 260 -9.86 -24.24 1.99
C GLY A 260 -8.54 -24.09 1.24
N LEU A 261 -8.52 -24.53 -0.01
CA LEU A 261 -7.38 -24.37 -0.93
C LEU A 261 -7.72 -23.34 -2.02
N ASP A 262 -6.70 -22.67 -2.55
CA ASP A 262 -6.80 -21.91 -3.79
C ASP A 262 -6.78 -22.84 -5.02
N PRO A 263 -6.94 -22.30 -6.25
CA PRO A 263 -6.88 -23.11 -7.47
C PRO A 263 -5.53 -23.81 -7.73
N LEU A 264 -4.45 -23.37 -7.09
CA LEU A 264 -3.11 -23.97 -7.20
C LEU A 264 -2.83 -25.03 -6.13
N GLY A 265 -3.75 -25.21 -5.18
CA GLY A 265 -3.64 -26.18 -4.09
C GLY A 265 -2.96 -25.63 -2.84
N TRP A 266 -2.70 -24.32 -2.78
CA TRP A 266 -2.18 -23.65 -1.59
C TRP A 266 -3.30 -23.41 -0.58
N ILE A 267 -2.96 -23.52 0.71
CA ILE A 267 -3.91 -23.24 1.79
C ILE A 267 -4.31 -21.76 1.71
N ARG A 268 -5.62 -21.51 1.58
CA ARG A 268 -6.22 -20.17 1.47
C ARG A 268 -7.01 -19.76 2.70
N GLN A 269 -7.55 -20.73 3.44
CA GLN A 269 -8.52 -20.43 4.48
C GLN A 269 -8.69 -21.56 5.49
N ILE A 270 -8.89 -21.19 6.76
CA ILE A 270 -9.24 -22.09 7.86
C ILE A 270 -10.62 -21.73 8.40
N ARG A 271 -11.57 -22.66 8.33
CA ARG A 271 -12.87 -22.56 9.01
C ARG A 271 -12.88 -23.53 10.18
N PHE A 272 -12.69 -23.03 11.39
CA PHE A 272 -12.58 -23.88 12.56
C PHE A 272 -13.37 -23.27 13.71
N ASN A 273 -14.62 -23.72 13.89
CA ASN A 273 -15.44 -23.32 15.02
C ASN A 273 -16.46 -24.41 15.34
N ASN A 274 -16.17 -25.20 16.37
CA ASN A 274 -16.99 -26.34 16.78
C ASN A 274 -18.40 -25.92 17.23
N ARG A 275 -18.59 -24.69 17.71
CA ARG A 275 -19.88 -24.19 18.23
C ARG A 275 -20.92 -24.01 17.14
N SER A 276 -20.48 -23.65 15.93
CA SER A 276 -21.34 -23.46 14.76
C SER A 276 -21.32 -24.65 13.80
N MET A 277 -20.46 -25.65 14.01
CA MET A 277 -20.37 -26.83 13.15
C MET A 277 -21.63 -27.69 13.30
N ARG A 278 -22.26 -28.04 12.18
CA ARG A 278 -23.43 -28.93 12.14
C ARG A 278 -22.99 -30.40 12.09
N PRO A 279 -23.89 -31.33 12.47
CA PRO A 279 -23.62 -32.77 12.35
C PRO A 279 -23.20 -33.15 10.93
N ILE A 280 -22.13 -33.94 10.80
CA ILE A 280 -21.68 -34.47 9.51
C ILE A 280 -22.62 -35.59 9.05
N THR A 281 -23.22 -35.43 7.87
CA THR A 281 -24.18 -36.38 7.29
C THR A 281 -23.58 -37.07 6.06
N LEU A 282 -22.49 -37.81 6.26
CA LEU A 282 -21.81 -38.61 5.23
C LEU A 282 -21.91 -40.11 5.55
N GLU A 283 -21.40 -40.97 4.68
CA GLU A 283 -21.29 -42.41 4.95
C GLU A 283 -20.46 -42.69 6.22
N PRO A 284 -20.77 -43.74 7.02
CA PRO A 284 -20.13 -44.01 8.31
C PRO A 284 -18.60 -44.03 8.27
N ASP A 285 -17.99 -44.65 7.26
CA ASP A 285 -16.53 -44.71 7.13
C ASP A 285 -15.92 -43.34 6.86
N ARG A 286 -16.62 -42.49 6.08
CA ARG A 286 -16.19 -41.11 5.82
C ARG A 286 -16.37 -40.22 7.05
N ILE A 287 -17.42 -40.44 7.84
CA ILE A 287 -17.59 -39.79 9.14
C ILE A 287 -16.42 -40.16 10.06
N ALA A 288 -16.09 -41.46 10.17
CA ALA A 288 -14.98 -41.92 11.01
C ALA A 288 -13.64 -41.30 10.58
N ALA A 289 -13.34 -41.32 9.28
CA ALA A 289 -12.13 -40.69 8.72
C ALA A 289 -12.09 -39.18 9.00
N PHE A 290 -13.21 -38.47 8.81
CA PHE A 290 -13.33 -37.05 9.12
C PHE A 290 -13.02 -36.76 10.58
N TYR A 291 -13.64 -37.48 11.53
CA TYR A 291 -13.42 -37.23 12.95
C TYR A 291 -12.01 -37.57 13.41
N GLN A 292 -11.36 -38.58 12.81
CA GLN A 292 -9.95 -38.87 13.05
C GLN A 292 -9.05 -37.72 12.56
N ALA A 293 -9.26 -37.26 11.32
CA ALA A 293 -8.50 -36.14 10.76
C ALA A 293 -8.74 -34.82 11.52
N TYR A 294 -10.00 -34.54 11.88
CA TYR A 294 -10.41 -33.38 12.67
C TYR A 294 -9.75 -33.37 14.05
N ARG A 295 -9.64 -34.54 14.69
CA ARG A 295 -8.94 -34.69 15.97
C ARG A 295 -7.46 -34.36 15.85
N VAL A 296 -6.77 -34.92 14.86
CA VAL A 296 -5.33 -34.65 14.63
C VAL A 296 -5.09 -33.16 14.41
N PHE A 297 -5.92 -32.51 13.58
CA PHE A 297 -5.81 -31.07 13.33
C PHE A 297 -6.10 -30.24 14.59
N SER A 298 -7.09 -30.63 15.39
CA SER A 298 -7.36 -29.99 16.69
C SER A 298 -6.17 -30.11 17.64
N GLU A 299 -5.55 -31.30 17.72
CA GLU A 299 -4.37 -31.53 18.54
C GLU A 299 -3.18 -30.65 18.11
N LEU A 300 -2.99 -30.44 16.80
CA LEU A 300 -1.98 -29.50 16.26
C LEU A 300 -2.23 -28.06 16.71
N LEU A 301 -3.48 -27.58 16.56
CA LEU A 301 -3.88 -26.22 16.92
C LEU A 301 -3.78 -25.95 18.44
N TYR A 302 -3.91 -26.99 19.26
CA TYR A 302 -3.91 -26.86 20.72
C TYR A 302 -2.54 -27.11 21.37
N ARG A 303 -1.50 -27.40 20.58
CA ARG A 303 -0.13 -27.51 21.10
C ARG A 303 0.26 -26.18 21.78
N PRO A 304 0.79 -26.20 23.02
CA PRO A 304 1.25 -24.97 23.68
C PRO A 304 2.26 -24.18 22.84
N ALA A 305 3.14 -24.87 22.11
CA ALA A 305 4.13 -24.24 21.21
C ALA A 305 3.51 -23.55 19.98
N ALA A 306 2.26 -23.87 19.61
CA ALA A 306 1.56 -23.24 18.50
C ALA A 306 0.86 -21.93 18.90
N ARG A 307 0.71 -21.67 20.21
CA ARG A 307 -0.08 -20.55 20.73
C ARG A 307 0.82 -19.44 21.24
N ILE A 308 0.63 -18.23 20.71
CA ILE A 308 1.08 -17.02 21.40
C ILE A 308 0.04 -16.59 22.44
N GLY A 309 0.50 -16.10 23.58
CA GLY A 309 -0.34 -15.59 24.66
C GLY A 309 0.07 -14.17 25.00
N PHE A 310 -0.90 -13.25 25.08
CA PHE A 310 -0.65 -11.86 25.43
C PHE A 310 -1.87 -11.21 26.08
N ARG A 311 -1.61 -10.15 26.83
CA ARG A 311 -2.64 -9.34 27.48
C ARG A 311 -2.86 -8.07 26.66
N LEU A 312 -4.13 -7.69 26.49
CA LEU A 312 -4.50 -6.40 25.90
C LEU A 312 -4.77 -5.42 27.03
N GLU A 313 -3.99 -4.36 27.10
CA GLU A 313 -4.21 -3.24 28.02
C GLU A 313 -5.22 -2.25 27.43
N PRO A 314 -5.89 -1.41 28.25
CA PRO A 314 -6.76 -0.35 27.73
C PRO A 314 -6.02 0.52 26.71
N GLY A 315 -6.60 0.64 25.51
CA GLY A 315 -6.00 1.34 24.36
C GLY A 315 -5.23 0.43 23.41
N ASP A 316 -5.11 -0.87 23.69
CA ASP A 316 -4.59 -1.85 22.74
C ASP A 316 -5.71 -2.35 21.82
N CYS A 317 -5.43 -2.41 20.52
CA CYS A 317 -6.30 -3.00 19.51
C CYS A 317 -5.53 -4.07 18.72
N VAL A 318 -5.96 -5.32 18.82
CA VAL A 318 -5.43 -6.39 17.95
C VAL A 318 -6.25 -6.46 16.67
N ILE A 319 -5.55 -6.57 15.55
CA ILE A 319 -6.10 -6.74 14.20
C ILE A 319 -5.54 -8.04 13.64
N PHE A 320 -6.38 -8.93 13.12
CA PHE A 320 -5.92 -10.21 12.59
C PHE A 320 -6.75 -10.72 11.42
N ASP A 321 -6.08 -11.47 10.56
CA ASP A 321 -6.66 -12.23 9.44
C ASP A 321 -7.48 -13.40 10.00
N ASN A 322 -8.80 -13.24 10.00
CA ASN A 322 -9.75 -14.23 10.49
C ASN A 322 -9.93 -15.42 9.51
N THR A 323 -9.34 -15.36 8.32
CA THR A 323 -9.26 -16.51 7.40
C THR A 323 -8.11 -17.45 7.73
N ARG A 324 -7.12 -16.99 8.51
CA ARG A 324 -5.89 -17.72 8.85
C ARG A 324 -5.71 -17.94 10.34
N ILE A 325 -5.80 -16.86 11.13
CA ILE A 325 -5.43 -16.83 12.53
C ILE A 325 -6.61 -17.26 13.38
N LEU A 326 -6.43 -18.32 14.15
CA LEU A 326 -7.39 -18.72 15.16
C LEU A 326 -7.10 -17.93 16.43
N HIS A 327 -8.15 -17.44 17.07
CA HIS A 327 -8.04 -16.69 18.31
C HIS A 327 -8.69 -17.44 19.47
N ALA A 328 -8.16 -17.20 20.67
CA ALA A 328 -8.50 -17.89 21.90
C ALA A 328 -8.42 -16.94 23.09
N ARG A 329 -8.97 -17.39 24.22
CA ARG A 329 -8.85 -16.68 25.50
C ARG A 329 -8.62 -17.68 26.63
N SER A 330 -7.65 -17.44 27.50
CA SER A 330 -7.53 -18.23 28.74
C SER A 330 -8.74 -18.02 29.66
N ALA A 331 -8.92 -18.89 30.66
CA ALA A 331 -9.94 -18.69 31.67
C ALA A 331 -9.60 -17.48 32.56
N PHE A 332 -10.62 -16.84 33.14
CA PHE A 332 -10.39 -15.84 34.18
C PHE A 332 -10.11 -16.51 35.51
N THR A 333 -9.18 -15.94 36.28
CA THR A 333 -8.75 -16.46 37.60
C THR A 333 -9.31 -15.62 38.76
N ALA A 334 -9.85 -14.43 38.49
CA ALA A 334 -10.57 -13.60 39.45
C ALA A 334 -11.57 -12.67 38.73
N ASP A 335 -12.63 -12.26 39.44
CA ASP A 335 -13.63 -11.32 38.92
C ASP A 335 -13.01 -9.92 38.69
N GLY A 336 -13.31 -9.32 37.54
CA GLY A 336 -12.86 -7.98 37.19
C GLY A 336 -13.51 -7.51 35.89
N ALA A 337 -13.72 -6.21 35.76
CA ALA A 337 -14.31 -5.64 34.55
C ALA A 337 -13.37 -5.82 33.35
N ARG A 338 -13.86 -6.51 32.31
CA ARG A 338 -13.24 -6.56 30.99
C ARG A 338 -14.24 -6.14 29.94
N HIS A 339 -13.83 -5.20 29.10
CA HIS A 339 -14.63 -4.64 28.05
C HIS A 339 -13.78 -4.46 26.80
N LEU A 340 -14.10 -5.25 25.77
CA LEU A 340 -13.57 -5.05 24.42
C LEU A 340 -14.70 -4.60 23.49
N GLN A 341 -14.35 -3.82 22.47
CA GLN A 341 -15.19 -3.59 21.30
C GLN A 341 -14.57 -4.29 20.10
N GLY A 342 -15.38 -5.08 19.41
CA GLY A 342 -14.98 -5.78 18.21
C GLY A 342 -15.68 -5.25 16.97
N CYS A 343 -15.01 -5.30 15.83
CA CYS A 343 -15.63 -5.12 14.53
C CYS A 343 -14.94 -6.01 13.49
N TYR A 344 -15.49 -6.02 12.29
CA TYR A 344 -14.92 -6.76 11.17
C TYR A 344 -14.58 -5.82 10.02
N ALA A 345 -13.53 -6.16 9.26
CA ALA A 345 -13.11 -5.47 8.03
C ALA A 345 -12.65 -6.53 7.01
N ASP A 346 -12.15 -6.12 5.85
CA ASP A 346 -11.70 -7.07 4.83
C ASP A 346 -10.29 -6.86 4.27
N LEU A 347 -9.63 -7.98 3.96
CA LEU A 347 -8.22 -8.07 3.54
C LEU A 347 -7.95 -7.37 2.21
N ASP A 348 -8.93 -7.30 1.31
CA ASP A 348 -8.78 -6.62 0.02
C ASP A 348 -8.54 -5.11 0.20
N ALA A 349 -9.25 -4.49 1.14
CA ALA A 349 -9.04 -3.08 1.46
C ALA A 349 -7.66 -2.84 2.08
N ALA A 350 -7.25 -3.68 3.04
CA ALA A 350 -5.91 -3.60 3.64
C ALA A 350 -4.78 -3.81 2.61
N ALA A 351 -4.94 -4.78 1.70
CA ALA A 351 -3.99 -5.04 0.62
C ALA A 351 -3.92 -3.89 -0.39
N SER A 352 -5.07 -3.32 -0.74
CA SER A 352 -5.15 -2.13 -1.61
C SER A 352 -4.45 -0.94 -0.97
N GLU A 353 -4.73 -0.63 0.30
CA GLU A 353 -4.07 0.46 1.02
C GLU A 353 -2.56 0.26 1.07
N LEU A 354 -2.08 -0.95 1.41
CA LEU A 354 -0.65 -1.25 1.41
C LEU A 354 -0.01 -1.07 0.02
N ALA A 355 -0.67 -1.50 -1.06
CA ALA A 355 -0.17 -1.34 -2.42
C ALA A 355 -0.06 0.14 -2.82
N VAL A 356 -1.03 0.97 -2.43
CA VAL A 356 -1.01 2.42 -2.63
C VAL A 356 0.13 3.07 -1.85
N LEU A 357 0.28 2.73 -0.57
CA LEU A 357 1.36 3.23 0.28
C LEU A 357 2.75 2.85 -0.27
N ARG A 358 2.93 1.60 -0.71
CA ARG A 358 4.20 1.14 -1.30
C ARG A 358 4.54 1.90 -2.58
N ARG A 359 3.56 2.16 -3.45
CA ARG A 359 3.76 2.99 -4.64
C ARG A 359 4.20 4.40 -4.25
N ALA A 360 3.53 5.01 -3.28
CA ALA A 360 3.85 6.35 -2.79
C ALA A 360 5.27 6.42 -2.19
N LEU A 361 5.61 5.48 -1.30
CA LEU A 361 6.93 5.40 -0.67
C LEU A 361 8.04 5.09 -1.70
N GLY A 362 7.74 4.29 -2.73
CA GLY A 362 8.64 4.05 -3.86
C GLY A 362 8.98 5.34 -4.61
N ILE A 363 7.97 6.17 -4.92
CA ILE A 363 8.20 7.48 -5.55
C ILE A 363 9.07 8.37 -4.67
N VAL A 364 8.81 8.42 -3.34
CA VAL A 364 9.64 9.21 -2.42
C VAL A 364 11.09 8.70 -2.38
N ALA A 365 11.29 7.38 -2.39
CA ALA A 365 12.63 6.78 -2.45
C ALA A 365 13.35 7.11 -3.77
N GLU A 366 12.65 7.10 -4.90
CA GLU A 366 13.21 7.54 -6.19
C GLU A 366 13.65 9.01 -6.15
N LEU A 367 12.83 9.88 -5.55
CA LEU A 367 13.17 11.29 -5.39
C LEU A 367 14.41 11.47 -4.50
N GLU A 368 14.51 10.72 -3.41
CA GLU A 368 15.68 10.76 -2.53
C GLU A 368 16.96 10.27 -3.21
N GLN A 369 16.85 9.23 -4.04
CA GLN A 369 17.99 8.70 -4.77
C GLN A 369 18.57 9.77 -5.72
N LEU A 370 17.72 10.63 -6.31
CA LEU A 370 18.19 11.77 -7.12
C LEU A 370 19.05 12.75 -6.28
N PHE A 371 18.68 13.01 -5.03
CA PHE A 371 19.46 13.86 -4.13
C PHE A 371 20.81 13.24 -3.75
N THR A 372 20.91 11.91 -3.74
CA THR A 372 22.13 11.19 -3.36
C THR A 372 23.09 11.01 -4.54
N ASP A 373 22.58 10.53 -5.68
CA ASP A 373 23.42 10.14 -6.83
C ASP A 373 23.77 11.31 -7.75
N GLN A 374 22.80 12.19 -8.01
CA GLN A 374 22.93 13.30 -8.96
C GLN A 374 22.98 14.65 -8.28
N GLY A 375 22.50 14.72 -7.04
CA GLY A 375 22.48 15.90 -6.19
C GLY A 375 23.86 16.41 -5.79
N ALA A 376 24.91 15.60 -5.90
CA ALA A 376 26.30 15.98 -5.62
C ALA A 376 26.97 16.82 -6.73
N GLY A 377 26.27 17.06 -7.85
CA GLY A 377 26.76 17.94 -8.92
C GLY A 377 26.81 19.42 -8.48
N GLU A 378 27.81 20.15 -8.98
CA GLU A 378 27.93 21.59 -8.76
C GLU A 378 26.67 22.35 -9.24
N TYR A 379 26.12 23.23 -8.41
CA TYR A 379 24.98 24.07 -8.77
C TYR A 379 25.42 25.27 -9.61
N LEU A 380 25.55 25.10 -10.93
CA LEU A 380 25.82 26.19 -11.88
C LEU A 380 27.03 27.09 -11.52
N GLY A 381 28.04 26.53 -10.84
CA GLY A 381 29.25 27.24 -10.39
C GLY A 381 29.12 27.95 -9.03
N GLU A 382 28.01 27.78 -8.32
CA GLU A 382 27.84 28.23 -6.93
C GLU A 382 28.54 27.28 -5.93
N PRO A 383 28.90 27.75 -4.72
CA PRO A 383 29.64 26.94 -3.74
C PRO A 383 28.80 25.87 -3.05
N VAL A 384 27.64 25.51 -3.58
CA VAL A 384 26.73 24.48 -3.07
C VAL A 384 26.41 23.47 -4.18
N THR A 385 26.10 22.25 -3.79
CA THR A 385 25.55 21.25 -4.69
C THR A 385 24.07 21.50 -4.95
N GLN A 386 23.53 20.92 -6.04
CA GLN A 386 22.10 21.06 -6.37
C GLN A 386 21.20 20.55 -5.21
N ALA A 387 21.59 19.46 -4.55
CA ALA A 387 20.85 18.92 -3.41
C ALA A 387 20.90 19.86 -2.19
N GLU A 388 22.06 20.41 -1.84
CA GLU A 388 22.19 21.35 -0.72
C GLU A 388 21.34 22.60 -0.95
N HIS A 389 21.34 23.14 -2.16
CA HIS A 389 20.51 24.28 -2.55
C HIS A 389 19.01 23.99 -2.34
N MET A 390 18.53 22.84 -2.84
CA MET A 390 17.13 22.44 -2.71
C MET A 390 16.73 22.19 -1.24
N LEU A 391 17.59 21.55 -0.43
CA LEU A 391 17.37 21.33 1.00
C LEU A 391 17.33 22.64 1.79
N GLN A 392 18.22 23.58 1.48
CA GLN A 392 18.22 24.91 2.09
C GLN A 392 16.97 25.70 1.73
N THR A 393 16.51 25.61 0.47
CA THR A 393 15.28 26.26 0.02
C THR A 393 14.07 25.74 0.80
N ALA A 394 13.98 24.42 1.00
CA ALA A 394 12.94 23.79 1.81
C ALA A 394 12.99 24.22 3.29
N ALA A 395 14.20 24.26 3.88
CA ALA A 395 14.39 24.67 5.27
C ALA A 395 13.96 26.13 5.51
N HIS A 396 14.22 27.02 4.54
CA HIS A 396 13.74 28.40 4.60
C HIS A 396 12.21 28.50 4.49
N ALA A 397 11.59 27.68 3.65
CA ALA A 397 10.12 27.61 3.54
C ALA A 397 9.50 27.13 4.86
N GLU A 398 10.04 26.06 5.45
CA GLU A 398 9.57 25.50 6.72
C GLU A 398 9.75 26.51 7.87
N ALA A 399 10.91 27.18 7.97
CA ALA A 399 11.17 28.21 8.97
C ALA A 399 10.26 29.45 8.82
N ALA A 400 9.77 29.72 7.60
CA ALA A 400 8.80 30.78 7.33
C ALA A 400 7.35 30.38 7.67
N GLY A 401 7.10 29.14 8.12
CA GLY A 401 5.76 28.62 8.40
C GLY A 401 4.93 28.41 7.13
N ALA A 402 5.58 28.11 6.00
CA ALA A 402 4.88 27.85 4.75
C ALA A 402 4.01 26.57 4.86
N PRO A 403 2.88 26.49 4.13
CA PRO A 403 2.10 25.26 4.05
C PRO A 403 2.92 24.09 3.50
N ASP A 404 2.63 22.86 3.93
CA ASP A 404 3.35 21.63 3.55
C ASP A 404 3.59 21.51 2.03
N ALA A 405 2.57 21.82 1.22
CA ALA A 405 2.68 21.78 -0.24
C ALA A 405 3.74 22.74 -0.79
N LEU A 406 3.89 23.92 -0.17
CA LEU A 406 4.88 24.91 -0.58
C LEU A 406 6.28 24.56 -0.06
N VAL A 407 6.40 23.90 1.10
CA VAL A 407 7.66 23.30 1.57
C VAL A 407 8.11 22.18 0.61
N ALA A 408 7.19 21.33 0.15
CA ALA A 408 7.49 20.33 -0.89
C ALA A 408 7.89 20.98 -2.21
N ALA A 409 7.22 22.05 -2.63
CA ALA A 409 7.60 22.80 -3.83
C ALA A 409 9.02 23.38 -3.70
N ALA A 410 9.35 23.95 -2.54
CA ALA A 410 10.69 24.43 -2.20
C ALA A 410 11.76 23.34 -2.29
N LEU A 411 11.48 22.17 -1.74
CA LEU A 411 12.37 21.03 -1.82
C LEU A 411 12.57 20.53 -3.26
N LEU A 412 11.54 20.58 -4.11
CA LEU A 412 11.55 19.91 -5.41
C LEU A 412 11.67 20.86 -6.61
N HIS A 413 11.84 22.17 -6.40
CA HIS A 413 11.72 23.19 -7.46
C HIS A 413 12.69 23.00 -8.64
N ASP A 414 13.88 22.52 -8.36
CA ASP A 414 14.94 22.33 -9.34
C ASP A 414 15.11 20.88 -9.82
N ILE A 415 14.15 20.01 -9.51
CA ILE A 415 14.23 18.59 -9.90
C ILE A 415 14.37 18.36 -11.42
N GLY A 416 13.92 19.34 -12.22
CA GLY A 416 14.08 19.31 -13.68
C GLY A 416 15.53 19.32 -14.15
N HIS A 417 16.49 19.72 -13.31
CA HIS A 417 17.92 19.64 -13.62
C HIS A 417 18.48 18.22 -13.63
N PHE A 418 17.84 17.27 -12.92
CA PHE A 418 18.24 15.86 -12.93
C PHE A 418 17.76 15.10 -14.16
N THR A 419 16.84 15.68 -14.93
CA THR A 419 16.21 15.04 -16.09
C THR A 419 16.62 15.73 -17.38
N GLY A 420 17.64 15.18 -18.02
CA GLY A 420 18.13 15.62 -19.32
C GLY A 420 19.65 15.58 -19.33
N GLY A 421 20.25 14.97 -20.35
CA GLY A 421 21.71 14.92 -20.57
C GLY A 421 22.34 16.29 -20.90
N ILE A 422 21.76 17.37 -20.37
CA ILE A 422 22.16 18.75 -20.57
C ILE A 422 22.87 19.20 -19.30
N SER A 423 24.19 19.04 -19.27
CA SER A 423 25.03 19.52 -18.18
C SER A 423 24.96 21.05 -18.06
N GLY A 424 25.34 21.61 -16.90
CA GLY A 424 25.48 23.07 -16.71
C GLY A 424 26.30 23.77 -17.81
N HIS A 425 27.16 23.01 -18.49
CA HIS A 425 27.95 23.45 -19.64
C HIS A 425 27.11 23.76 -20.91
N GLN A 426 25.95 23.15 -21.09
CA GLN A 426 25.03 23.44 -22.19
C GLN A 426 24.11 24.63 -21.89
N LEU A 427 23.80 24.89 -20.61
CA LEU A 427 23.21 26.17 -20.16
C LEU A 427 24.15 27.35 -20.44
N MET A 428 25.46 27.15 -20.28
CA MET A 428 26.49 28.13 -20.66
C MET A 428 26.57 28.42 -22.17
N ASN A 429 25.93 27.59 -23.01
CA ASN A 429 25.79 27.80 -24.46
C ASN A 429 24.47 28.51 -24.84
N GLY A 430 23.75 29.10 -23.88
CA GLY A 430 22.65 30.03 -24.15
C GLY A 430 21.30 29.41 -24.52
N THR A 431 21.07 28.13 -24.21
CA THR A 431 19.77 27.47 -24.42
C THR A 431 19.04 27.29 -23.08
N ASP A 432 17.83 27.83 -22.95
CA ASP A 432 16.97 27.61 -21.78
C ASP A 432 16.57 26.13 -21.71
N ASN A 433 17.02 25.43 -20.67
CA ASN A 433 16.72 24.02 -20.47
C ASN A 433 15.30 23.76 -19.97
N ARG A 434 14.50 24.82 -19.72
CA ARG A 434 13.11 24.75 -19.25
C ARG A 434 12.92 23.85 -18.02
N HIS A 435 13.93 23.73 -17.15
CA HIS A 435 13.92 22.85 -15.98
C HIS A 435 12.69 23.05 -15.08
N SER A 436 12.23 24.29 -14.91
CA SER A 436 11.02 24.60 -14.13
C SER A 436 9.78 23.92 -14.69
N HIS A 437 9.62 23.92 -16.02
CA HIS A 437 8.48 23.28 -16.68
C HIS A 437 8.65 21.77 -16.69
N THR A 438 9.82 21.27 -17.11
CA THR A 438 10.11 19.83 -17.14
C THR A 438 9.96 19.19 -15.77
N GLY A 439 10.47 19.84 -14.72
CA GLY A 439 10.33 19.41 -13.33
C GLY A 439 8.89 19.40 -12.88
N ALA A 440 8.14 20.49 -13.11
CA ALA A 440 6.72 20.56 -12.75
C ALA A 440 5.86 19.54 -13.52
N ASP A 441 6.13 19.32 -14.81
CA ASP A 441 5.43 18.35 -15.65
C ASP A 441 5.66 16.92 -15.14
N ARG A 442 6.89 16.58 -14.72
CA ARG A 442 7.20 15.31 -14.08
C ARG A 442 6.48 15.16 -12.74
N LEU A 443 6.58 16.17 -11.87
CA LEU A 443 5.96 16.15 -10.55
C LEU A 443 4.42 16.10 -10.63
N ALA A 444 3.81 16.62 -11.70
CA ALA A 444 2.35 16.62 -11.88
C ALA A 444 1.74 15.22 -12.01
N ALA A 445 2.56 14.22 -12.32
CA ALA A 445 2.16 12.81 -12.25
C ALA A 445 1.80 12.37 -10.83
N TRP A 446 2.34 13.05 -9.81
CA TRP A 446 2.30 12.58 -8.42
C TRP A 446 1.83 13.63 -7.41
N PHE A 447 2.02 14.92 -7.66
CA PHE A 447 1.75 15.97 -6.68
C PHE A 447 0.62 16.92 -7.11
N PRO A 448 -0.04 17.58 -6.14
CA PRO A 448 -1.04 18.61 -6.41
C PRO A 448 -0.47 19.85 -7.08
N LYS A 449 -1.36 20.64 -7.71
CA LYS A 449 -1.00 21.93 -8.33
C LYS A 449 -0.36 22.89 -7.32
N ASP A 450 -0.76 22.79 -6.06
CA ASP A 450 -0.17 23.56 -4.96
C ASP A 450 1.33 23.27 -4.76
N VAL A 451 1.82 22.12 -5.20
CA VAL A 451 3.25 21.80 -5.29
C VAL A 451 3.80 22.18 -6.66
N THR A 452 3.14 21.74 -7.74
CA THR A 452 3.75 21.80 -9.08
C THR A 452 3.73 23.17 -9.73
N GLU A 453 2.72 24.01 -9.46
CA GLU A 453 2.62 25.34 -10.08
C GLU A 453 3.65 26.33 -9.51
N PRO A 454 3.91 26.40 -8.19
CA PRO A 454 5.05 27.17 -7.68
C PRO A 454 6.37 26.74 -8.32
N VAL A 455 6.61 25.42 -8.45
CA VAL A 455 7.79 24.88 -9.15
C VAL A 455 7.82 25.33 -10.61
N ARG A 456 6.70 25.30 -11.35
CA ARG A 456 6.66 25.76 -12.74
C ARG A 456 6.99 27.24 -12.89
N LEU A 457 6.49 28.03 -11.96
CA LEU A 457 6.50 29.49 -12.03
C LEU A 457 7.75 30.13 -11.41
N HIS A 458 8.60 29.39 -10.70
CA HIS A 458 9.72 29.97 -9.93
C HIS A 458 10.73 30.75 -10.81
N VAL A 459 10.99 30.29 -12.04
CA VAL A 459 11.82 31.02 -13.02
C VAL A 459 11.16 32.32 -13.46
N ALA A 460 9.85 32.29 -13.74
CA ALA A 460 9.09 33.49 -14.11
C ALA A 460 9.03 34.49 -12.94
N ALA A 461 8.92 33.99 -11.70
CA ALA A 461 8.95 34.79 -10.48
C ALA A 461 10.27 35.57 -10.34
N LYS A 462 11.40 35.00 -10.77
CA LYS A 462 12.70 35.72 -10.81
C LYS A 462 12.64 36.92 -11.74
N ARG A 463 12.12 36.75 -12.97
CA ARG A 463 11.97 37.83 -13.95
C ARG A 463 11.00 38.91 -13.46
N TYR A 464 9.92 38.50 -12.80
CA TYR A 464 8.94 39.38 -12.16
C TYR A 464 9.58 40.23 -11.06
N LEU A 465 10.26 39.61 -10.09
CA LEU A 465 10.91 40.31 -8.98
C LEU A 465 11.95 41.33 -9.45
N CYS A 466 12.72 41.01 -10.50
CA CYS A 466 13.67 41.96 -11.10
C CYS A 466 13.00 43.18 -11.74
N ALA A 467 11.75 43.05 -12.19
CA ALA A 467 11.00 44.14 -12.80
C ALA A 467 10.30 45.02 -11.76
N VAL A 468 9.69 44.41 -10.74
CA VAL A 468 8.78 45.12 -9.82
C VAL A 468 9.42 45.53 -8.48
N GLU A 469 10.54 44.92 -8.09
CA GLU A 469 11.21 45.20 -6.81
C GLU A 469 12.55 45.90 -7.02
N PRO A 470 12.63 47.22 -6.79
CA PRO A 470 13.89 47.95 -6.86
C PRO A 470 14.94 47.32 -5.95
N GLY A 471 16.15 47.10 -6.48
CA GLY A 471 17.23 46.48 -5.71
C GLY A 471 17.27 44.94 -5.79
N TYR A 472 16.25 44.27 -6.34
CA TYR A 472 16.26 42.80 -6.45
C TYR A 472 17.32 42.29 -7.42
N LEU A 473 17.47 42.94 -8.58
CA LEU A 473 18.46 42.55 -9.59
C LEU A 473 19.90 42.54 -9.03
N GLN A 474 20.22 43.47 -8.14
CA GLN A 474 21.54 43.60 -7.51
C GLN A 474 21.81 42.52 -6.44
N ARG A 475 20.78 41.81 -5.98
CA ARG A 475 20.90 40.71 -5.00
C ARG A 475 21.03 39.34 -5.65
N LEU A 476 20.83 39.24 -6.96
CA LEU A 476 20.99 37.97 -7.68
C LEU A 476 22.44 37.49 -7.59
N SER A 477 22.60 36.18 -7.36
CA SER A 477 23.90 35.54 -7.52
C SER A 477 24.41 35.63 -8.98
N PRO A 478 25.72 35.49 -9.23
CA PRO A 478 26.27 35.50 -10.58
C PRO A 478 25.59 34.49 -11.52
N ALA A 479 25.32 33.26 -11.05
CA ALA A 479 24.61 32.25 -11.83
C ALA A 479 23.15 32.65 -12.12
N SER A 480 22.47 33.25 -11.14
CA SER A 480 21.08 33.71 -11.27
C SER A 480 20.95 34.88 -12.25
N LEU A 481 21.93 35.79 -12.29
CA LEU A 481 21.99 36.89 -13.25
C LEU A 481 22.28 36.39 -14.68
N TYR A 482 23.16 35.41 -14.82
CA TYR A 482 23.44 34.79 -16.12
C TYR A 482 22.19 34.11 -16.70
N THR A 483 21.54 33.26 -15.90
CA THR A 483 20.33 32.54 -16.32
C THR A 483 19.16 33.48 -16.61
N LEU A 484 19.03 34.60 -15.88
CA LEU A 484 18.03 35.64 -16.17
C LEU A 484 18.14 36.17 -17.61
N ASN A 485 19.36 36.41 -18.10
CA ASN A 485 19.58 36.90 -19.46
C ASN A 485 19.21 35.87 -20.52
N VAL A 486 19.51 34.58 -20.27
CA VAL A 486 19.11 33.46 -21.15
C VAL A 486 17.59 33.28 -21.18
N GLN A 487 16.91 33.63 -20.09
CA GLN A 487 15.46 33.49 -19.90
C GLN A 487 14.64 34.72 -20.34
N GLY A 488 15.26 35.69 -21.02
CA GLY A 488 14.59 36.87 -21.59
C GLY A 488 14.58 38.13 -20.70
N GLY A 489 15.36 38.15 -19.61
CA GLY A 489 15.55 39.35 -18.78
C GLY A 489 14.36 39.70 -17.87
N PRO A 490 14.41 40.86 -17.17
CA PRO A 490 13.28 41.38 -16.40
C PRO A 490 12.01 41.50 -17.25
N MET A 491 10.86 41.24 -16.64
CA MET A 491 9.56 41.39 -17.31
C MET A 491 9.27 42.85 -17.67
N SER A 492 8.56 43.07 -18.78
CA SER A 492 7.84 44.32 -19.05
C SER A 492 6.64 44.49 -18.11
N ASP A 493 6.12 45.71 -17.96
CA ASP A 493 4.96 45.99 -17.11
C ASP A 493 3.76 45.08 -17.44
N ALA A 494 3.47 44.87 -18.74
CA ALA A 494 2.39 44.00 -19.19
C ALA A 494 2.65 42.49 -18.96
N GLU A 495 3.91 42.06 -18.90
CA GLU A 495 4.25 40.69 -18.47
C GLU A 495 4.10 40.55 -16.95
N ALA A 496 4.52 41.56 -16.20
CA ALA A 496 4.43 41.57 -14.74
C ALA A 496 2.98 41.54 -14.26
N ASP A 497 2.10 42.34 -14.85
CA ASP A 497 0.66 42.33 -14.56
C ASP A 497 0.03 40.96 -14.84
N ARG A 498 0.40 40.33 -15.96
CA ARG A 498 -0.08 38.99 -16.31
C ARG A 498 0.42 37.92 -15.34
N PHE A 499 1.68 38.00 -14.93
CA PHE A 499 2.26 37.06 -13.97
C PHE A 499 1.58 37.20 -12.60
N ALA A 500 1.41 38.43 -12.10
CA ALA A 500 0.78 38.68 -10.81
C ALA A 500 -0.67 38.18 -10.73
N ALA A 501 -1.36 38.10 -11.88
CA ALA A 501 -2.72 37.55 -11.98
C ALA A 501 -2.79 36.02 -12.05
N LEU A 502 -1.65 35.31 -12.17
CA LEU A 502 -1.66 33.85 -12.25
C LEU A 502 -2.00 33.22 -10.88
N PRO A 503 -2.78 32.12 -10.87
CA PRO A 503 -2.84 31.26 -9.69
C PRO A 503 -1.44 30.82 -9.28
N HIS A 504 -1.18 30.78 -7.98
CA HIS A 504 0.11 30.41 -7.39
C HIS A 504 1.28 31.40 -7.62
N ALA A 505 1.05 32.58 -8.19
CA ALA A 505 2.10 33.58 -8.41
C ALA A 505 2.76 34.06 -7.10
N GLU A 506 1.97 34.29 -6.05
CA GLU A 506 2.49 34.69 -4.74
C GLU A 506 3.37 33.59 -4.11
N GLN A 507 2.94 32.34 -4.22
CA GLN A 507 3.68 31.17 -3.74
C GLN A 507 4.98 30.99 -4.53
N ALA A 508 4.96 31.17 -5.85
CA ALA A 508 6.15 31.14 -6.70
C ALA A 508 7.14 32.28 -6.37
N VAL A 509 6.64 33.46 -6.00
CA VAL A 509 7.46 34.58 -5.52
C VAL A 509 8.09 34.24 -4.17
N ALA A 510 7.34 33.69 -3.22
CA ALA A 510 7.88 33.26 -1.93
C ALA A 510 8.98 32.20 -2.11
N LEU A 511 8.68 31.16 -2.91
CA LEU A 511 9.60 30.12 -3.33
C LEU A 511 10.90 30.70 -3.89
N ARG A 512 10.79 31.64 -4.85
CA ARG A 512 11.97 32.22 -5.50
C ARG A 512 12.84 33.05 -4.56
N ARG A 513 12.26 33.63 -3.51
CA ARG A 513 13.05 34.34 -2.48
C ARG A 513 13.87 33.35 -1.63
N TRP A 514 13.30 32.21 -1.28
CA TRP A 514 14.03 31.17 -0.54
C TRP A 514 15.12 30.52 -1.39
N ASP A 515 14.82 30.25 -2.66
CA ASP A 515 15.81 29.83 -3.66
C ASP A 515 16.96 30.83 -3.74
N GLU A 516 16.68 32.13 -3.82
CA GLU A 516 17.78 33.10 -3.90
C GLU A 516 18.67 33.07 -2.65
N ALA A 517 18.08 32.87 -1.47
CA ALA A 517 18.78 32.80 -0.18
C ALA A 517 19.56 31.49 0.05
N ALA A 518 19.18 30.39 -0.61
CA ALA A 518 19.68 29.05 -0.37
C ALA A 518 21.03 28.73 -1.04
N LYS A 519 22.07 29.52 -0.73
CA LYS A 519 23.42 29.40 -1.35
C LYS A 519 24.55 29.44 -0.33
N ASP A 520 24.29 29.15 0.94
CA ASP A 520 25.33 29.17 1.98
C ASP A 520 25.96 27.77 2.16
N PRO A 521 27.23 27.56 1.79
CA PRO A 521 27.91 26.27 1.96
C PRO A 521 28.10 25.85 3.41
N ARG A 522 27.85 26.75 4.38
CA ARG A 522 27.96 26.48 5.81
C ARG A 522 26.60 26.29 6.48
N ALA A 523 25.50 26.36 5.74
CA ALA A 523 24.17 26.18 6.31
C ALA A 523 23.99 24.72 6.75
N THR A 524 23.57 24.53 8.01
CA THR A 524 23.13 23.24 8.52
C THR A 524 21.63 23.16 8.37
N VAL A 525 21.15 22.26 7.51
CA VAL A 525 19.72 22.08 7.22
C VAL A 525 19.31 20.63 7.37
N PRO A 526 18.00 20.34 7.57
CA PRO A 526 17.51 18.99 7.61
C PRO A 526 17.86 18.22 6.33
N ALA A 527 18.23 16.94 6.46
CA ALA A 527 18.45 16.05 5.32
C ALA A 527 17.13 15.67 4.64
N PHE A 528 17.19 15.11 3.42
CA PHE A 528 15.99 14.69 2.68
C PHE A 528 15.06 13.77 3.50
N ALA A 529 15.64 12.89 4.34
CA ALA A 529 14.90 12.00 5.24
C ALA A 529 13.86 12.72 6.13
N HIS A 530 14.14 13.97 6.54
CA HIS A 530 13.20 14.80 7.33
C HIS A 530 11.90 15.08 6.57
N TYR A 531 11.98 15.27 5.26
CA TYR A 531 10.83 15.64 4.42
C TYR A 531 10.06 14.43 3.87
N ARG A 532 10.55 13.20 4.05
CA ARG A 532 9.88 11.98 3.52
C ARG A 532 8.41 11.86 3.96
N PRO A 533 8.05 12.03 5.25
CA PRO A 533 6.64 11.90 5.68
C PRO A 533 5.75 12.99 5.07
N LEU A 534 6.29 14.20 4.89
CA LEU A 534 5.60 15.31 4.24
C LEU A 534 5.33 15.00 2.76
N LEU A 535 6.35 14.53 2.02
CA LEU A 535 6.19 14.15 0.62
C LEU A 535 5.19 13.00 0.45
N ALA A 536 5.29 11.96 1.28
CA ALA A 536 4.42 10.80 1.21
C ALA A 536 2.93 11.16 1.41
N ARG A 537 2.62 12.11 2.31
CA ARG A 537 1.24 12.60 2.54
C ARG A 537 0.70 13.47 1.40
N LEU A 538 1.58 14.14 0.65
CA LEU A 538 1.18 15.05 -0.44
C LEU A 538 1.03 14.36 -1.79
N LEU A 539 1.44 13.10 -1.92
CA LEU A 539 1.25 12.34 -3.14
C LEU A 539 -0.25 12.14 -3.41
N ARG A 540 -0.67 12.44 -4.64
CA ARG A 540 -1.97 12.07 -5.18
C ARG A 540 -1.98 10.55 -5.32
N THR A 541 -2.81 9.89 -4.53
CA THR A 541 -2.96 8.43 -4.56
C THR A 541 -3.89 7.95 -5.66
#